data_AF-A0A0F9F4G7-F1
#
_entry.id   AF-A0A0F9F4G7-F1
#
_cell.length_a   1.000
_cell.length_b   1.000
_cell.length_c   1.000
_cell.angle_alpha   90.00
_cell.angle_beta   90.00
_cell.angle_gamma   90.00
#
_symmetry.space_group_name_H-M   'P 1'
#
loop_
_entity.id
_entity.type
_entity.pdbx_description
1 polymer ?
#
loop_
_entity_poly.entity_id
_entity_poly.type
_entity_poly.pdbx_seq_one_letter_code
_entity_poly.pdbx_strand_id
1 'polypeptide(L)'
;MTTDVELAARVDSARPTSGYYRQPDGWITVSPITELEQIQYEKDGWERLRKYGRVEMTNAYAVNHPLEGLLMRGGAEELCLEQIIQSGFPLTPPLIPVCDRLLNQYHKRHDPECWEGAEPAYFPQLEGRDFRGYQCRFCATTPHPTQEARDQHEGVAHKDEKSGIRTGETLADSLATALKESGGVSVAPKAAPTPDSELQTRNPYACGICPESFTRAAELTKHIKKHQEPADEQEEEPVEELDTESATGTPA
;
A
#
# COMPACT_ATOMS: atom_id res chain seq x y z
N MET A 1 1.98 -28.04 -51.14
CA MET A 1 3.04 -27.96 -50.13
C MET A 1 3.41 -26.49 -49.95
N THR A 2 2.49 -25.72 -49.38
CA THR A 2 2.72 -24.35 -48.92
C THR A 2 3.57 -24.45 -47.67
N THR A 3 4.80 -23.98 -47.77
CA THR A 3 5.87 -24.10 -46.78
C THR A 3 5.46 -23.45 -45.46
N ASP A 4 5.76 -24.10 -44.33
CA ASP A 4 5.60 -23.58 -42.95
C ASP A 4 6.18 -22.16 -42.73
N VAL A 5 7.07 -21.72 -43.63
CA VAL A 5 7.64 -20.36 -43.70
C VAL A 5 6.56 -19.27 -43.94
N GLU A 6 5.52 -19.54 -44.74
CA GLU A 6 4.45 -18.56 -45.02
C GLU A 6 3.44 -18.43 -43.86
N LEU A 7 3.29 -19.49 -43.05
CA LEU A 7 2.44 -19.47 -41.86
C LEU A 7 3.11 -18.70 -40.72
N ALA A 8 4.44 -18.82 -40.57
CA ALA A 8 5.22 -18.02 -39.62
C ALA A 8 5.19 -16.51 -39.94
N ALA A 9 5.10 -16.12 -41.22
CA ALA A 9 5.01 -14.71 -41.62
C ALA A 9 3.61 -14.07 -41.41
N ARG A 10 2.55 -14.87 -41.24
CA ARG A 10 1.18 -14.37 -40.98
C ARG A 10 0.84 -14.21 -39.50
N VAL A 11 1.66 -14.79 -38.65
CA VAL A 11 1.52 -14.76 -37.19
C VAL A 11 1.95 -13.38 -36.65
N ASP A 12 2.60 -12.55 -37.46
CA ASP A 12 3.14 -11.22 -37.11
C ASP A 12 2.11 -10.05 -37.03
N SER A 13 0.83 -10.32 -36.73
CA SER A 13 -0.25 -9.33 -37.01
C SER A 13 -0.76 -8.50 -35.83
N ALA A 14 -0.48 -8.84 -34.57
CA ALA A 14 -0.81 -7.93 -33.46
C ALA A 14 0.30 -6.88 -33.33
N ARG A 15 0.19 -5.80 -34.11
CA ARG A 15 1.04 -4.63 -33.93
C ARG A 15 0.81 -4.11 -32.52
N PRO A 16 1.84 -4.03 -31.66
CA PRO A 16 1.67 -3.55 -30.30
C PRO A 16 1.01 -2.19 -30.31
N THR A 17 -0.03 -2.06 -29.49
CA THR A 17 -1.01 -0.97 -29.54
C THR A 17 -0.60 0.24 -28.73
N SER A 18 0.38 0.09 -27.84
CA SER A 18 0.79 1.12 -26.89
C SER A 18 2.31 1.37 -26.88
N GLY A 19 2.70 2.52 -26.33
CA GLY A 19 4.09 2.95 -26.19
C GLY A 19 4.23 3.99 -25.08
N TYR A 20 5.48 4.30 -24.76
CA TYR A 20 5.83 5.22 -23.69
C TYR A 20 5.88 6.67 -24.18
N TYR A 21 5.28 7.57 -23.41
CA TYR A 21 5.28 9.01 -23.65
C TYR A 21 5.67 9.75 -22.38
N ARG A 22 6.52 10.76 -22.52
CA ARG A 22 6.87 11.73 -21.50
C ARG A 22 5.98 12.96 -21.66
N GLN A 23 5.25 13.30 -20.62
CA GLN A 23 4.43 14.51 -20.55
C GLN A 23 5.30 15.76 -20.29
N PRO A 24 4.78 16.98 -20.50
CA PRO A 24 5.54 18.21 -20.27
C PRO A 24 6.07 18.40 -18.85
N ASP A 25 5.42 17.80 -17.84
CA ASP A 25 5.87 17.79 -16.44
C ASP A 25 6.94 16.73 -16.15
N GLY A 26 7.35 15.97 -17.17
CA GLY A 26 8.32 14.88 -17.08
C GLY A 26 7.71 13.52 -16.73
N TRP A 27 6.41 13.43 -16.42
CA TRP A 27 5.74 12.18 -16.08
C TRP A 27 5.67 11.24 -17.28
N ILE A 28 6.01 9.97 -17.08
CA ILE A 28 5.95 8.96 -18.14
C ILE A 28 4.69 8.12 -18.01
N THR A 29 3.95 8.02 -19.09
CA THR A 29 2.76 7.17 -19.18
C THR A 29 2.85 6.21 -20.35
N VAL A 30 2.07 5.13 -20.27
CA VAL A 30 1.81 4.25 -21.40
C VAL A 30 0.53 4.74 -22.06
N SER A 31 0.59 5.01 -23.36
CA SER A 31 -0.58 5.46 -24.11
C SER A 31 -0.61 4.77 -25.47
N PRO A 32 -1.79 4.68 -26.11
CA PRO A 32 -1.88 4.02 -27.39
C PRO A 32 -1.10 4.80 -28.46
N ILE A 33 -0.63 4.09 -29.48
CA ILE A 33 0.27 4.62 -30.52
C ILE A 33 -0.44 4.68 -31.88
N THR A 34 -1.76 4.89 -31.88
CA THR A 34 -2.46 5.17 -33.14
C THR A 34 -1.95 6.50 -33.69
N GLU A 35 -1.98 6.64 -35.02
CA GLU A 35 -1.45 7.84 -35.69
C GLU A 35 -2.17 9.11 -35.21
N LEU A 36 -3.50 9.04 -35.03
CA LEU A 36 -4.31 10.16 -34.58
C LEU A 36 -3.96 10.59 -33.15
N GLU A 37 -3.84 9.64 -32.21
CA GLU A 37 -3.47 9.94 -30.83
C GLU A 37 -2.04 10.46 -30.73
N GLN A 38 -1.12 9.89 -31.50
CA GLN A 38 0.26 10.36 -31.53
C GLN A 38 0.34 11.83 -31.96
N ILE A 39 -0.39 12.23 -33.00
CA ILE A 39 -0.45 13.64 -33.44
C ILE A 39 -1.02 14.53 -32.32
N GLN A 40 -2.04 14.07 -31.60
CA GLN A 40 -2.62 14.82 -30.50
C GLN A 40 -1.63 14.97 -29.34
N TYR A 41 -0.95 13.90 -28.92
CA TYR A 41 0.06 13.93 -27.87
C TYR A 41 1.23 14.87 -28.24
N GLU A 42 1.73 14.78 -29.48
CA GLU A 42 2.80 15.66 -29.96
C GLU A 42 2.37 17.14 -29.96
N LYS A 43 1.10 17.42 -30.32
CA LYS A 43 0.52 18.77 -30.25
C LYS A 43 0.40 19.28 -28.82
N ASP A 44 0.13 18.40 -27.87
CA ASP A 44 0.06 18.70 -26.43
C ASP A 44 1.45 18.76 -25.77
N GLY A 45 2.52 18.62 -26.56
CA GLY A 45 3.91 18.73 -26.10
C GLY A 45 4.48 17.46 -25.48
N TRP A 46 3.82 16.31 -25.68
CA TRP A 46 4.30 15.03 -25.18
C TRP A 46 5.41 14.48 -26.09
N GLU A 47 6.46 13.95 -25.47
CA GLU A 47 7.58 13.34 -26.17
C GLU A 47 7.44 11.82 -26.19
N ARG A 48 7.49 11.23 -27.39
CA ARG A 48 7.43 9.78 -27.55
C ARG A 48 8.79 9.12 -27.32
N LEU A 49 8.87 8.20 -26.36
CA LEU A 49 10.11 7.52 -25.97
C LEU A 49 10.34 6.23 -26.77
N ARG A 50 10.65 6.37 -28.07
CA ARG A 50 10.73 5.24 -29.02
C ARG A 50 11.77 4.17 -28.66
N LYS A 51 12.85 4.52 -27.95
CA LYS A 51 13.94 3.59 -27.58
C LYS A 51 13.48 2.43 -26.69
N TYR A 52 12.41 2.62 -25.91
CA TYR A 52 11.86 1.58 -25.04
C TYR A 52 10.89 0.63 -25.74
N GLY A 53 10.71 0.79 -27.06
CA GLY A 53 9.88 -0.08 -27.86
C GLY A 53 8.38 0.19 -27.67
N ARG A 54 7.61 -0.87 -27.87
CA ARG A 54 6.15 -0.85 -27.82
C ARG A 54 5.70 -1.95 -26.88
N VAL A 55 4.58 -1.73 -26.21
CA VAL A 55 4.05 -2.66 -25.22
C VAL A 55 2.61 -3.00 -25.56
N GLU A 56 2.27 -4.27 -25.31
CA GLU A 56 0.91 -4.75 -25.49
C GLU A 56 0.18 -4.70 -24.15
N MET A 57 -0.88 -3.91 -24.07
CA MET A 57 -1.67 -3.71 -22.85
C MET A 57 -2.92 -4.61 -22.82
N THR A 58 -2.94 -5.69 -23.60
CA THR A 58 -4.07 -6.64 -23.62
C THR A 58 -4.06 -7.63 -22.45
N ASN A 59 -2.94 -7.74 -21.73
CA ASN A 59 -2.80 -8.64 -20.59
C ASN A 59 -2.99 -7.89 -19.26
N ALA A 60 -3.79 -8.45 -18.34
CA ALA A 60 -3.96 -7.96 -16.98
C ALA A 60 -2.64 -7.71 -16.25
N TYR A 61 -1.63 -8.56 -16.45
CA TYR A 61 -0.31 -8.34 -15.86
C TYR A 61 0.33 -7.05 -16.38
N ALA A 62 0.34 -6.83 -17.70
CA ALA A 62 0.94 -5.65 -18.31
C ALA A 62 0.22 -4.36 -17.89
N VAL A 63 -1.11 -4.41 -17.73
CA VAL A 63 -1.93 -3.31 -17.23
C VAL A 63 -1.53 -2.92 -15.80
N ASN A 64 -1.21 -3.91 -14.96
CA ASN A 64 -0.77 -3.67 -13.58
C ASN A 64 0.72 -3.32 -13.45
N HIS A 65 1.52 -3.58 -14.50
CA HIS A 65 2.96 -3.30 -14.53
C HIS A 65 3.34 -2.51 -15.80
N PRO A 66 2.73 -1.34 -16.04
CA PRO A 66 2.87 -0.63 -17.31
C PRO A 66 4.31 -0.17 -17.59
N LEU A 67 5.07 0.09 -16.53
CA LEU A 67 6.46 0.56 -16.61
C LEU A 67 7.50 -0.57 -16.68
N GLU A 68 7.12 -1.84 -16.52
CA GLU A 68 8.08 -2.95 -16.49
C GLU A 68 8.94 -2.98 -17.76
N GLY A 69 8.32 -2.89 -18.94
CA GLY A 69 9.04 -2.92 -20.21
C GLY A 69 10.01 -1.75 -20.41
N LEU A 70 9.69 -0.60 -19.83
CA LEU A 70 10.57 0.57 -19.80
C LEU A 70 11.74 0.34 -18.86
N LEU A 71 11.50 -0.21 -17.66
CA LEU A 71 12.54 -0.48 -16.68
C LEU A 71 13.50 -1.59 -17.13
N MET A 72 12.98 -2.67 -17.73
CA MET A 72 13.79 -3.74 -18.33
C MET A 72 14.81 -3.20 -19.34
N ARG A 73 14.45 -2.13 -20.05
CA ARG A 73 15.29 -1.49 -21.06
C ARG A 73 16.10 -0.31 -20.52
N GLY A 74 16.32 -0.26 -19.20
CA GLY A 74 17.12 0.79 -18.56
C GLY A 74 16.46 2.17 -18.56
N GLY A 75 15.13 2.24 -18.71
CA GLY A 75 14.39 3.50 -18.69
C GLY A 75 14.17 4.09 -17.30
N ALA A 76 14.75 3.53 -16.24
CA ALA A 76 14.58 4.04 -14.88
C ALA A 76 15.01 5.51 -14.75
N GLU A 77 16.08 5.92 -15.44
CA GLU A 77 16.59 7.31 -15.51
C GLU A 77 15.59 8.29 -16.12
N GLU A 78 14.63 7.78 -16.90
CA GLU A 78 13.66 8.62 -17.58
C GLU A 78 12.55 9.09 -16.65
N LEU A 79 12.27 8.36 -15.58
CA LEU A 79 11.21 8.70 -14.65
C LEU A 79 11.61 9.95 -13.85
N CYS A 80 10.68 10.88 -13.71
CA CYS A 80 10.87 12.01 -12.81
C CYS A 80 10.83 11.54 -11.35
N LEU A 81 11.51 12.25 -10.45
CA LEU A 81 11.60 11.88 -9.03
C LEU A 81 10.21 11.72 -8.38
N GLU A 82 9.29 12.63 -8.70
CA GLU A 82 7.94 12.61 -8.17
C GLU A 82 7.20 11.32 -8.55
N GLN A 83 7.31 10.89 -9.81
CA GLN A 83 6.72 9.64 -10.27
C GLN A 83 7.31 8.42 -9.57
N ILE A 84 8.63 8.40 -9.35
CA ILE A 84 9.30 7.32 -8.62
C ILE A 84 8.75 7.21 -7.20
N ILE A 85 8.64 8.34 -6.49
CA ILE A 85 8.10 8.40 -5.13
C ILE A 85 6.64 7.96 -5.12
N GLN A 86 5.78 8.56 -5.94
CA GLN A 86 4.36 8.23 -5.97
C GLN A 86 4.08 6.76 -6.33
N SER A 87 4.95 6.14 -7.15
CA SER A 87 4.84 4.72 -7.51
C SER A 87 5.30 3.78 -6.39
N GLY A 88 5.87 4.29 -5.29
CA GLY A 88 6.34 3.47 -4.17
C GLY A 88 7.68 2.80 -4.36
N PHE A 89 8.39 3.11 -5.45
CA PHE A 89 9.66 2.48 -5.80
C PHE A 89 10.80 2.70 -4.80
N PRO A 90 10.86 3.79 -4.00
CA PRO A 90 11.88 3.92 -2.96
C PRO A 90 11.77 2.87 -1.85
N LEU A 91 10.57 2.35 -1.59
CA LEU A 91 10.31 1.37 -0.52
C LEU A 91 10.24 -0.06 -1.06
N THR A 92 9.60 -0.21 -2.23
CA THR A 92 9.41 -1.50 -2.90
C THR A 92 9.73 -1.36 -4.38
N PRO A 93 11.03 -1.32 -4.75
CA PRO A 93 11.43 -1.28 -6.15
C PRO A 93 10.96 -2.55 -6.89
N PRO A 94 10.40 -2.44 -8.10
CA PRO A 94 9.95 -3.60 -8.86
C PRO A 94 11.15 -4.45 -9.28
N LEU A 95 10.99 -5.76 -9.30
CA LEU A 95 12.01 -6.68 -9.82
C LEU A 95 12.01 -6.62 -11.35
N ILE A 96 13.19 -6.74 -11.94
CA ILE A 96 13.39 -6.77 -13.39
C ILE A 96 13.65 -8.22 -13.83
N PRO A 97 12.76 -8.81 -14.66
CA PRO A 97 12.94 -10.19 -15.10
C PRO A 97 14.15 -10.33 -16.03
N VAL A 98 14.93 -11.40 -15.84
CA VAL A 98 16.19 -11.65 -16.56
C VAL A 98 15.97 -12.10 -18.00
N CYS A 99 14.73 -12.44 -18.39
CA CYS A 99 14.43 -12.96 -19.71
C CYS A 99 14.59 -11.94 -20.84
N ASP A 100 14.65 -10.64 -20.52
CA ASP A 100 14.73 -9.50 -21.45
C ASP A 100 13.67 -9.52 -22.58
N ARG A 101 12.54 -10.19 -22.32
CA ARG A 101 11.42 -10.30 -23.27
C ARG A 101 10.21 -9.52 -22.77
N LEU A 102 9.81 -8.51 -23.54
CA LEU A 102 8.55 -7.80 -23.30
C LEU A 102 7.36 -8.73 -23.45
N LEU A 103 6.36 -8.55 -22.60
CA LEU A 103 5.11 -9.27 -22.70
C LEU A 103 4.39 -8.91 -24.00
N ASN A 104 3.92 -9.94 -24.70
CA ASN A 104 3.21 -9.84 -25.96
C ASN A 104 2.26 -11.04 -26.15
N GLN A 105 1.68 -11.19 -27.34
CA GLN A 105 0.77 -12.29 -27.65
C GLN A 105 1.40 -13.69 -27.52
N TYR A 106 2.72 -13.82 -27.69
CA TYR A 106 3.48 -15.08 -27.55
C TYR A 106 4.12 -15.23 -26.17
N HIS A 107 4.51 -14.12 -25.54
CA HIS A 107 5.09 -14.08 -24.20
C HIS A 107 4.09 -13.43 -23.24
N LYS A 108 3.08 -14.18 -22.81
CA LYS A 108 1.98 -13.61 -22.03
C LYS A 108 2.33 -13.37 -20.56
N ARG A 109 3.30 -14.09 -20.01
CA ARG A 109 3.70 -13.95 -18.61
C ARG A 109 5.17 -14.31 -18.45
N HIS A 110 5.76 -13.80 -17.39
CA HIS A 110 7.07 -14.27 -16.94
C HIS A 110 6.89 -15.58 -16.19
N ASP A 111 7.55 -16.63 -16.67
CA ASP A 111 7.64 -17.91 -15.97
C ASP A 111 8.59 -17.78 -14.76
N PRO A 112 8.57 -18.70 -13.78
CA PRO A 112 9.43 -18.62 -12.60
C PRO A 112 10.92 -18.42 -12.92
N GLU A 113 11.40 -19.07 -13.97
CA GLU A 113 12.78 -18.97 -14.48
C GLU A 113 13.16 -17.53 -14.88
N CYS A 114 12.19 -16.71 -15.30
CA CYS A 114 12.43 -15.30 -15.64
C CYS A 114 12.77 -14.45 -14.42
N TRP A 115 12.48 -14.95 -13.22
CA TRP A 115 12.73 -14.27 -11.95
C TRP A 115 13.95 -14.82 -11.21
N GLU A 116 14.55 -15.90 -11.70
CA GLU A 116 15.78 -16.45 -11.14
C GLU A 116 16.95 -15.48 -11.41
N GLY A 117 17.42 -14.81 -10.35
CA GLY A 117 18.43 -13.76 -10.46
C GLY A 117 17.89 -12.41 -10.90
N ALA A 118 16.57 -12.20 -10.87
CA ALA A 118 16.00 -10.87 -11.08
C ALA A 118 16.45 -9.91 -9.97
N GLU A 119 16.92 -8.75 -10.38
CA GLU A 119 17.36 -7.69 -9.46
C GLU A 119 16.29 -6.60 -9.37
N PRO A 120 16.17 -5.93 -8.21
CA PRO A 120 15.33 -4.75 -8.10
C PRO A 120 15.80 -3.64 -9.05
N ALA A 121 14.85 -2.92 -9.64
CA ALA A 121 15.13 -1.79 -10.51
C ALA A 121 15.96 -0.73 -9.78
N TYR A 122 17.03 -0.28 -10.42
CA TYR A 122 17.90 0.77 -9.89
C TYR A 122 17.40 2.16 -10.33
N PHE A 123 17.27 3.08 -9.37
CA PHE A 123 16.82 4.46 -9.61
C PHE A 123 17.87 5.45 -9.15
N PRO A 124 18.77 5.93 -10.04
CA PRO A 124 19.84 6.86 -9.66
C PRO A 124 19.31 8.19 -9.08
N GLN A 125 18.08 8.57 -9.39
CA GLN A 125 17.42 9.77 -8.85
C GLN A 125 17.21 9.71 -7.32
N LEU A 126 17.27 8.52 -6.73
CA LEU A 126 17.13 8.28 -5.30
C LEU A 126 18.47 8.28 -4.55
N GLU A 127 19.61 8.30 -5.25
CA GLU A 127 20.93 8.31 -4.63
C GLU A 127 21.09 9.48 -3.63
N GLY A 128 21.57 9.15 -2.42
CA GLY A 128 21.83 10.15 -1.38
C GLY A 128 20.60 10.73 -0.68
N ARG A 129 19.39 10.22 -0.97
CA ARG A 129 18.15 10.65 -0.32
C ARG A 129 17.67 9.59 0.68
N ASP A 130 17.17 10.06 1.82
CA ASP A 130 16.59 9.19 2.86
C ASP A 130 15.07 9.10 2.67
N PHE A 131 14.56 7.91 2.38
CA PHE A 131 13.14 7.62 2.21
C PHE A 131 12.68 6.65 3.28
N ARG A 132 12.27 7.18 4.45
CA ARG A 132 11.72 6.37 5.54
C ARG A 132 10.23 6.02 5.36
N GLY A 133 9.59 6.62 4.36
CA GLY A 133 8.16 6.54 4.13
C GLY A 133 7.33 7.10 5.28
N TYR A 134 6.01 6.96 5.17
CA TYR A 134 5.01 7.44 6.11
C TYR A 134 4.36 6.24 6.80
N GLN A 135 4.59 6.12 8.09
CA GLN A 135 4.00 5.06 8.91
C GLN A 135 2.51 5.31 9.13
N CYS A 136 1.70 4.26 9.01
CA CYS A 136 0.29 4.28 9.39
C CYS A 136 0.17 4.51 10.91
N ARG A 137 -0.84 5.27 11.33
CA ARG A 137 -1.07 5.56 12.76
C ARG A 137 -1.74 4.42 13.51
N PHE A 138 -2.42 3.54 12.80
CA PHE A 138 -3.27 2.49 13.37
C PHE A 138 -2.65 1.09 13.28
N CYS A 139 -1.75 0.87 12.32
CA CYS A 139 -1.06 -0.41 12.14
C CYS A 139 0.44 -0.23 11.92
N ALA A 140 1.20 -1.28 12.21
CA ALA A 140 2.64 -1.35 11.96
C ALA A 140 2.95 -1.94 10.57
N THR A 141 2.03 -1.81 9.61
CA THR A 141 2.22 -2.29 8.23
C THR A 141 3.34 -1.53 7.53
N THR A 142 3.83 -2.06 6.41
CA THR A 142 4.87 -1.44 5.56
C THR A 142 4.64 0.06 5.39
N PRO A 143 5.69 0.89 5.54
CA PRO A 143 5.57 2.33 5.36
C PRO A 143 5.01 2.67 3.98
N HIS A 144 4.27 3.78 3.90
CA HIS A 144 3.74 4.29 2.64
C HIS A 144 4.70 5.28 1.99
N PRO A 145 4.76 5.36 0.66
CA PRO A 145 5.72 6.25 0.02
C PRO A 145 5.36 7.74 0.13
N THR A 146 4.06 8.06 0.18
CA THR A 146 3.55 9.43 0.32
C THR A 146 2.58 9.54 1.49
N GLN A 147 2.35 10.77 1.94
CA GLN A 147 1.37 11.05 2.98
C GLN A 147 -0.05 10.72 2.50
N GLU A 148 -0.36 11.03 1.24
CA GLU A 148 -1.66 10.77 0.62
C GLU A 148 -1.93 9.26 0.55
N ALA A 149 -0.93 8.46 0.20
CA ALA A 149 -1.05 6.99 0.18
C ALA A 149 -1.33 6.42 1.58
N ARG A 150 -0.68 6.95 2.63
CA ARG A 150 -1.01 6.61 4.01
C ARG A 150 -2.44 7.01 4.34
N ASP A 151 -2.83 8.25 4.08
CA ASP A 151 -4.16 8.76 4.46
C ASP A 151 -5.30 8.02 3.73
N GLN A 152 -5.06 7.59 2.48
CA GLN A 152 -5.94 6.71 1.72
C GLN A 152 -6.00 5.32 2.34
N HIS A 153 -4.86 4.72 2.67
CA HIS A 153 -4.81 3.44 3.37
C HIS A 153 -5.60 3.50 4.69
N GLU A 154 -5.36 4.50 5.52
CA GLU A 154 -6.12 4.72 6.76
C GLU A 154 -7.61 4.89 6.51
N GLY A 155 -8.00 5.53 5.41
CA GLY A 155 -9.41 5.69 5.03
C GLY A 155 -10.11 4.40 4.63
N VAL A 156 -9.38 3.44 4.07
CA VAL A 156 -9.94 2.17 3.56
C VAL A 156 -9.77 1.04 4.56
N ALA A 157 -8.58 0.87 5.13
CA ALA A 157 -8.23 -0.21 6.05
C ALA A 157 -8.62 0.08 7.50
N HIS A 158 -8.64 1.36 7.92
CA HIS A 158 -8.93 1.80 9.29
C HIS A 158 -10.13 2.74 9.35
N LYS A 159 -11.17 2.42 8.56
CA LYS A 159 -12.35 3.27 8.43
C LYS A 159 -13.05 3.49 9.78
N ASP A 160 -13.15 2.44 10.58
CA ASP A 160 -13.87 2.48 11.86
C ASP A 160 -13.09 3.25 12.91
N GLU A 161 -11.79 2.98 13.06
CA GLU A 161 -10.90 3.69 13.97
C GLU A 161 -10.79 5.18 13.60
N LYS A 162 -10.67 5.50 12.30
CA LYS A 162 -10.64 6.88 11.80
C LYS A 162 -11.98 7.59 12.03
N SER A 163 -13.11 6.88 11.91
CA SER A 163 -14.42 7.45 12.22
C SER A 163 -14.57 7.78 13.71
N GLY A 164 -14.01 6.95 14.60
CA GLY A 164 -13.99 7.18 16.04
C GLY A 164 -13.19 8.42 16.46
N ILE A 165 -12.06 8.68 15.80
CA ILE A 165 -11.29 9.92 16.03
C ILE A 165 -12.11 11.15 15.60
N ARG A 166 -12.73 11.08 14.41
CA ARG A 166 -13.50 12.20 13.87
C ARG A 166 -14.73 12.53 14.74
N THR A 167 -15.41 11.53 15.29
CA THR A 167 -16.51 11.76 16.24
C THR A 167 -16.01 12.33 17.56
N GLY A 168 -14.84 11.90 18.04
CA GLY A 168 -14.17 12.50 19.20
C GLY A 168 -13.85 13.97 19.00
N GLU A 169 -13.28 14.34 17.85
CA GLU A 169 -12.96 15.73 17.48
C GLU A 169 -14.23 16.59 17.41
N THR A 170 -15.29 16.13 16.72
CA THR A 170 -16.54 16.92 16.62
C THR A 170 -17.24 17.10 17.95
N LEU A 171 -17.20 16.09 18.84
CA LEU A 171 -17.72 16.20 20.18
C LEU A 171 -16.90 17.16 21.04
N ALA A 172 -15.57 17.10 20.97
CA ALA A 172 -14.69 18.02 21.67
C ALA A 172 -14.91 19.47 21.23
N ASP A 173 -15.05 19.71 19.92
CA ASP A 173 -15.32 21.04 19.37
C ASP A 173 -16.70 21.56 19.78
N SER A 174 -17.72 20.69 19.79
CA SER A 174 -19.07 21.04 20.23
C SER A 174 -19.11 21.40 21.72
N LEU A 175 -18.42 20.62 22.56
CA LEU A 175 -18.29 20.90 23.99
C LEU A 175 -17.51 22.20 24.25
N ALA A 176 -16.39 22.41 23.55
CA ALA A 176 -15.61 23.63 23.67
C ALA A 176 -16.41 24.88 23.27
N THR A 177 -17.29 24.77 22.27
CA THR A 177 -18.18 25.84 21.84
C THR A 177 -19.27 26.11 22.89
N ALA A 178 -19.95 25.07 23.38
CA ALA A 178 -20.98 25.20 24.41
C ALA A 178 -20.44 25.80 25.73
N LEU A 179 -19.20 25.46 26.11
CA LEU A 179 -18.53 26.04 27.29
C LEU A 179 -18.21 27.54 27.11
N LYS A 180 -17.87 27.98 25.90
CA LYS A 180 -17.65 29.40 25.59
C LYS A 180 -18.96 30.21 25.65
N GLU A 181 -20.07 29.62 25.20
CA GLU A 181 -21.38 30.30 25.16
C GLU A 181 -22.07 30.36 26.54
N SER A 182 -21.83 29.38 27.41
CA SER A 182 -22.46 29.28 28.74
C SER A 182 -21.81 30.15 29.83
N GLY A 183 -20.89 31.06 29.47
CA GLY A 183 -20.23 31.95 30.43
C GLY A 183 -19.28 31.22 31.38
N GLY A 184 -18.82 30.02 31.00
CA GLY A 184 -17.85 29.23 31.74
C GLY A 184 -16.50 29.97 31.83
N VAL A 185 -15.95 29.99 33.05
CA VAL A 185 -14.68 30.60 33.44
C VAL A 185 -13.63 30.53 32.33
N SER A 186 -13.06 31.68 31.99
CA SER A 186 -11.89 31.79 31.11
C SER A 186 -10.70 31.06 31.73
N VAL A 187 -10.59 29.75 31.46
CA VAL A 187 -9.31 29.07 31.59
C VAL A 187 -8.51 29.50 30.38
N ALA A 188 -7.57 30.42 30.60
CA ALA A 188 -6.61 30.83 29.59
C ALA A 188 -6.03 29.58 28.91
N PRO A 189 -5.87 29.57 27.58
CA PRO A 189 -5.27 28.44 26.88
C PRO A 189 -3.87 28.25 27.47
N LYS A 190 -3.67 27.15 28.20
CA LYS A 190 -2.32 26.70 28.55
C LYS A 190 -1.66 26.44 27.21
N ALA A 191 -0.69 27.30 26.89
CA ALA A 191 0.06 27.27 25.65
C ALA A 191 0.38 25.83 25.25
N ALA A 192 0.16 25.52 23.97
CA ALA A 192 0.66 24.30 23.38
C ALA A 192 2.13 24.10 23.80
N PRO A 193 2.55 22.88 24.19
CA PRO A 193 3.93 22.64 24.56
C PRO A 193 4.79 22.89 23.32
N THR A 194 5.61 23.94 23.40
CA THR A 194 6.75 24.12 22.51
C THR A 194 7.66 22.89 22.63
N PRO A 195 8.13 22.29 21.53
CA PRO A 195 9.00 21.14 21.57
C PRO A 195 10.43 21.63 21.74
N ASP A 196 10.82 22.05 22.95
CA ASP A 196 12.23 22.21 23.30
C ASP A 196 12.44 22.01 24.82
N SER A 197 13.27 21.01 25.10
CA SER A 197 13.98 20.70 26.36
C SER A 197 13.23 20.15 27.58
N GLU A 198 13.45 18.84 27.79
CA GLU A 198 13.77 18.19 29.07
C GLU A 198 12.65 17.97 30.12
N LEU A 199 11.91 16.85 29.97
CA LEU A 199 11.87 15.78 30.99
C LEU A 199 11.28 14.48 30.42
N GLN A 200 12.08 13.77 29.62
CA GLN A 200 11.80 12.40 29.20
C GLN A 200 12.25 11.44 30.30
N THR A 201 11.36 11.18 31.26
CA THR A 201 11.55 10.17 32.31
C THR A 201 10.15 9.71 32.74
N ARG A 202 9.73 8.45 32.63
CA ARG A 202 10.50 7.23 32.90
C ARG A 202 9.92 5.93 32.31
N ASN A 203 8.87 5.94 31.49
CA ASN A 203 8.18 4.70 31.10
C ASN A 203 8.01 4.55 29.57
N PRO A 204 9.06 4.16 28.82
CA PRO A 204 8.98 4.04 27.36
C PRO A 204 8.20 2.80 26.87
N TYR A 205 7.76 1.91 27.76
CA TYR A 205 7.13 0.64 27.40
C TYR A 205 5.66 0.60 27.85
N ALA A 206 4.71 0.95 26.97
CA ALA A 206 3.27 0.94 27.26
C ALA A 206 2.60 -0.39 26.86
N CYS A 207 1.58 -0.80 27.62
CA CYS A 207 0.73 -1.94 27.25
C CYS A 207 -0.30 -1.54 26.18
N GLY A 208 -0.49 -2.38 25.18
CA GLY A 208 -1.51 -2.17 24.14
C GLY A 208 -2.93 -2.64 24.52
N ILE A 209 -3.07 -3.39 25.63
CA ILE A 209 -4.34 -3.98 26.07
C ILE A 209 -4.98 -3.15 27.21
N CYS A 210 -4.18 -2.48 28.02
CA CYS A 210 -4.65 -1.64 29.14
C CYS A 210 -3.78 -0.38 29.28
N PRO A 211 -4.19 0.63 30.08
CA PRO A 211 -3.50 1.92 30.12
C PRO A 211 -2.19 1.94 30.94
N GLU A 212 -1.65 0.79 31.34
CA GLU A 212 -0.41 0.73 32.13
C GLU A 212 0.84 0.96 31.27
N SER A 213 1.85 1.64 31.86
CA SER A 213 3.14 1.93 31.23
C SER A 213 4.29 1.61 32.17
N PHE A 214 5.38 1.08 31.63
CA PHE A 214 6.51 0.50 32.38
C PHE A 214 7.84 1.14 32.03
N THR A 215 8.75 1.13 33.00
CA THR A 215 10.12 1.67 32.86
C THR A 215 11.04 0.74 32.07
N ARG A 216 10.71 -0.56 32.02
CA ARG A 216 11.55 -1.62 31.42
C ARG A 216 10.73 -2.57 30.56
N ALA A 217 11.32 -3.05 29.47
CA ALA A 217 10.70 -4.03 28.58
C ALA A 217 10.30 -5.33 29.30
N ALA A 218 11.12 -5.80 30.24
CA ALA A 218 10.85 -7.03 30.99
C ALA A 218 9.59 -6.95 31.88
N GLU A 219 9.24 -5.76 32.35
CA GLU A 219 8.01 -5.51 33.13
C GLU A 219 6.79 -5.56 32.20
N LEU A 220 6.88 -4.93 31.02
CA LEU A 220 5.86 -5.01 29.98
C LEU A 220 5.62 -6.46 29.51
N THR A 221 6.67 -7.24 29.27
CA THR A 221 6.52 -8.65 28.86
C THR A 221 5.85 -9.50 29.93
N LYS A 222 6.17 -9.31 31.21
CA LYS A 222 5.48 -10.00 32.33
C LYS A 222 4.02 -9.57 32.44
N HIS A 223 3.75 -8.29 32.25
CA HIS A 223 2.40 -7.74 32.26
C HIS A 223 1.54 -8.34 31.15
N ILE A 224 2.04 -8.41 29.90
CA ILE A 224 1.30 -8.97 28.75
C ILE A 224 0.92 -10.45 28.98
N LYS A 225 1.78 -11.22 29.65
CA LYS A 225 1.47 -12.63 29.97
C LYS A 225 0.23 -12.79 30.86
N LYS A 226 -0.06 -11.84 31.75
CA LYS A 226 -1.28 -11.87 32.58
C LYS A 226 -2.57 -11.70 31.77
N HIS A 227 -2.50 -11.07 30.60
CA HIS A 227 -3.63 -11.01 29.68
C HIS A 227 -3.81 -12.29 28.87
N GLN A 228 -2.79 -13.16 28.84
CA GLN A 228 -2.79 -14.41 28.08
C GLN A 228 -3.16 -15.63 28.92
N GLU A 229 -3.18 -15.51 30.25
CA GLU A 229 -3.70 -16.56 31.13
C GLU A 229 -5.23 -16.47 31.14
N PRO A 230 -5.94 -17.47 30.59
CA PRO A 230 -7.39 -17.52 30.73
C PRO A 230 -7.70 -17.71 32.21
N ALA A 231 -8.61 -16.90 32.74
CA ALA A 231 -9.19 -17.12 34.06
C ALA A 231 -10.07 -18.39 34.02
N ASP A 232 -9.45 -19.57 34.05
CA ASP A 232 -10.09 -20.79 34.49
C ASP A 232 -10.21 -20.72 36.01
N GLU A 233 -11.29 -20.13 36.51
CA GLU A 233 -11.80 -20.30 37.87
C GLU A 233 -13.16 -19.55 37.98
N GLN A 234 -14.22 -20.20 37.51
CA GLN A 234 -15.52 -20.11 38.17
C GLN A 234 -16.03 -21.53 38.39
N GLU A 235 -16.13 -21.85 39.67
CA GLU A 235 -16.61 -23.09 40.25
C GLU A 235 -18.01 -23.42 39.71
N GLU A 236 -18.17 -24.63 39.17
CA GLU A 236 -19.46 -25.19 38.78
C GLU A 236 -20.26 -25.55 40.05
N GLU A 237 -21.37 -24.86 40.28
CA GLU A 237 -22.39 -25.32 41.22
C GLU A 237 -23.09 -26.58 40.66
N PRO A 238 -23.38 -27.60 41.50
CA PRO A 238 -24.01 -28.82 41.03
C PRO A 238 -25.49 -28.56 40.75
N VAL A 239 -25.88 -28.63 39.48
CA VAL A 239 -27.28 -28.67 39.05
C VAL A 239 -27.86 -30.06 39.32
N GLU A 240 -28.84 -30.12 40.21
CA GLU A 240 -29.62 -31.33 40.51
C GLU A 240 -30.33 -31.88 39.27
N GLU A 241 -30.16 -33.17 39.05
CA GLU A 241 -30.87 -33.99 38.07
C GLU A 241 -32.38 -33.98 38.35
N LEU A 242 -33.17 -33.67 37.32
CA LEU A 242 -34.59 -33.99 37.29
C LEU A 242 -34.87 -34.88 36.08
N ASP A 243 -35.07 -36.15 36.40
CA ASP A 243 -35.57 -37.21 35.54
C ASP A 243 -36.84 -36.80 34.78
N THR A 244 -36.86 -37.05 33.47
CA THR A 244 -38.10 -37.41 32.78
C THR A 244 -37.83 -38.51 31.77
N GLU A 245 -38.20 -39.73 32.17
CA GLU A 245 -38.31 -40.91 31.34
C GLU A 245 -39.47 -40.82 30.33
N SER A 246 -39.35 -41.66 29.30
CA SER A 246 -40.42 -42.30 28.51
C SER A 246 -41.12 -41.48 27.42
N ALA A 247 -40.92 -41.85 26.16
CA ALA A 247 -41.69 -42.97 25.59
C ALA A 247 -41.28 -43.28 24.13
N THR A 248 -40.75 -44.50 23.96
CA THR A 248 -40.92 -45.47 22.86
C THR A 248 -41.71 -45.08 21.62
N GLY A 249 -41.16 -45.37 20.43
CA GLY A 249 -41.96 -45.51 19.21
C GLY A 249 -41.18 -45.70 17.90
N THR A 250 -40.74 -46.92 17.62
CA THR A 250 -40.34 -47.46 16.29
C THR A 250 -40.97 -48.87 16.22
N PRO A 251 -41.15 -49.57 15.08
CA PRO A 251 -41.01 -49.29 13.64
C PRO A 251 -42.39 -49.37 12.91
N ALA A 252 -42.56 -49.25 11.59
CA ALA A 252 -41.80 -49.73 10.44
C ALA A 252 -42.06 -48.89 9.18
#